data_AF-A0AAD5QRM3-F1
#
_entry.id   AF-A0AAD5QRM3-F1
#
_cell.length_a   1.000
_cell.length_b   1.000
_cell.length_c   1.000
_cell.angle_alpha   90.00
_cell.angle_beta   90.00
_cell.angle_gamma   90.00
#
_symmetry.space_group_name_H-M   'P 1'
#
loop_
_entity.id
_entity.type
_entity.pdbx_description
1 polymer ?
#
loop_
_entity_poly.entity_id
_entity_poly.type
_entity_poly.pdbx_seq_one_letter_code
_entity_poly.pdbx_strand_id
1 'polypeptide(L)'
;MATLYHEVAYDYEFLIDCHKDVVKSDSFTRKLLEIFEKVIAEGEETFQILHNVDGSDRQLFSIPDAVVLVIVEEENENQIDQRHVESTITLFQPFREWDARLLIERSDAIKSPWTGLQVANTKKTQQVLAEDGVVERFVGNPRDAAAIQATFAGLWAINGSHPVIGKLIKDAIAHPSRHVLKPQLEGGGGNFYGENMAEKLKILTEEERGAFILMERIQPLVAE
;
A
#
# COMPACT_ATOMS: atom_id res chain seq x y z
N MET A 1 9.53 -11.00 -4.69
CA MET A 1 8.56 -9.88 -4.59
C MET A 1 7.15 -10.36 -4.30
N ALA A 2 6.49 -11.12 -5.18
CA ALA A 2 5.12 -11.59 -4.92
C ALA A 2 4.98 -12.36 -3.59
N THR A 3 5.88 -13.32 -3.32
CA THR A 3 5.92 -14.06 -2.04
C THR A 3 6.14 -13.13 -0.85
N LEU A 4 7.04 -12.14 -0.94
CA LEU A 4 7.27 -11.17 0.14
C LEU A 4 5.98 -10.45 0.52
N TYR A 5 5.25 -9.89 -0.47
CA TYR A 5 4.01 -9.17 -0.20
C TYR A 5 2.87 -10.08 0.25
N HIS A 6 2.90 -11.36 -0.15
CA HIS A 6 2.00 -12.37 0.40
C HIS A 6 2.25 -12.56 1.90
N GLU A 7 3.49 -12.88 2.31
CA GLU A 7 3.84 -13.07 3.73
C GLU A 7 3.53 -11.82 4.57
N VAL A 8 3.86 -10.63 4.05
CA VAL A 8 3.58 -9.35 4.72
C VAL A 8 2.08 -9.11 4.89
N ALA A 9 1.25 -9.50 3.93
CA ALA A 9 -0.21 -9.33 4.01
C ALA A 9 -0.84 -10.16 5.15
N TYR A 10 -0.16 -11.22 5.59
CA TYR A 10 -0.62 -12.11 6.67
C TYR A 10 0.04 -11.84 8.04
N ASP A 11 1.05 -10.97 8.12
CA ASP A 11 1.59 -10.49 9.39
C ASP A 11 0.77 -9.28 9.88
N TYR A 12 -0.37 -9.58 10.51
CA TYR A 12 -1.35 -8.58 10.91
C TYR A 12 -0.80 -7.59 11.95
N GLU A 13 -0.03 -8.08 12.92
CA GLU A 13 0.59 -7.23 13.93
C GLU A 13 1.59 -6.27 13.30
N PHE A 14 2.40 -6.75 12.35
CA PHE A 14 3.31 -5.90 11.58
C PHE A 14 2.57 -4.81 10.81
N LEU A 15 1.50 -5.16 10.09
CA LEU A 15 0.71 -4.18 9.33
C LEU A 15 0.06 -3.13 10.24
N ILE A 16 -0.52 -3.53 11.36
CA ILE A 16 -1.11 -2.59 12.33
C ILE A 16 -0.04 -1.66 12.91
N ASP A 17 1.11 -2.21 13.33
CA ASP A 17 2.19 -1.42 13.92
C ASP A 17 2.81 -0.42 12.92
N CYS A 18 2.99 -0.84 11.65
CA CYS A 18 3.47 0.03 10.58
C CYS A 18 2.63 1.30 10.42
N HIS A 19 1.31 1.20 10.64
CA HIS A 19 0.35 2.26 10.34
C HIS A 19 -0.15 3.04 11.57
N LYS A 20 0.28 2.70 12.79
CA LYS A 20 -0.21 3.32 14.04
C LYS A 20 -0.13 4.84 14.08
N ASP A 21 0.86 5.42 13.41
CA ASP A 21 1.02 6.88 13.30
C ASP A 21 0.32 7.46 12.07
N VAL A 22 0.25 6.70 10.98
CA VAL A 22 -0.44 7.10 9.74
C VAL A 22 -1.92 7.36 10.01
N VAL A 23 -2.57 6.45 10.73
CA VAL A 23 -4.02 6.53 10.99
C VAL A 23 -4.42 7.75 11.81
N LYS A 24 -3.50 8.42 12.50
CA LYS A 24 -3.79 9.64 13.28
C LYS A 24 -4.16 10.81 12.39
N SER A 25 -3.47 10.96 11.26
CA SER A 25 -3.62 12.09 10.34
C SER A 25 -4.17 11.73 8.95
N ASP A 26 -4.24 10.44 8.59
CA ASP A 26 -4.79 9.97 7.31
C ASP A 26 -6.10 9.19 7.51
N SER A 27 -7.23 9.81 7.13
CA SER A 27 -8.57 9.24 7.31
C SER A 27 -8.86 8.05 6.40
N PHE A 28 -8.30 8.05 5.18
CA PHE A 28 -8.48 6.96 4.22
C PHE A 28 -7.81 5.68 4.74
N THR A 29 -6.53 5.80 5.13
CA THR A 29 -5.75 4.69 5.68
C THR A 29 -6.36 4.20 6.99
N ARG A 30 -6.86 5.10 7.84
CA ARG A 30 -7.62 4.71 9.04
C ARG A 30 -8.82 3.83 8.70
N LYS A 31 -9.64 4.22 7.73
CA LYS A 31 -10.81 3.43 7.31
C LYS A 31 -10.44 2.09 6.67
N LEU A 32 -9.36 2.06 5.90
CA LEU A 32 -8.83 0.80 5.36
C LEU A 32 -8.38 -0.15 6.48
N LEU A 33 -7.65 0.35 7.50
CA LEU A 33 -7.25 -0.47 8.65
C LEU A 33 -8.44 -0.90 9.52
N GLU A 34 -9.45 -0.04 9.73
CA GLU A 34 -10.68 -0.42 10.46
C GLU A 34 -11.37 -1.63 9.81
N ILE A 35 -11.42 -1.69 8.46
CA ILE A 35 -11.97 -2.85 7.74
C ILE A 35 -11.05 -4.07 7.88
N PHE A 36 -9.73 -3.89 7.71
CA PHE A 36 -8.75 -4.96 7.87
C PHE A 36 -8.83 -5.63 9.25
N GLU A 37 -8.79 -4.84 10.32
CA GLU A 37 -8.89 -5.33 11.70
C GLU A 37 -10.21 -6.07 11.94
N LYS A 38 -11.30 -5.54 11.39
CA LYS A 38 -12.63 -6.15 11.55
C LYS A 38 -12.73 -7.52 10.87
N VAL A 39 -12.24 -7.64 9.65
CA VAL A 39 -12.21 -8.89 8.88
C VAL A 39 -11.36 -9.94 9.59
N ILE A 40 -10.20 -9.54 10.13
CA ILE A 40 -9.33 -10.44 10.90
C ILE A 40 -10.00 -10.89 12.20
N ALA A 41 -10.60 -9.97 12.95
CA ALA A 41 -11.26 -10.27 14.22
C ALA A 41 -12.46 -11.22 14.06
N GLU A 42 -13.13 -11.16 12.92
CA GLU A 42 -14.26 -12.02 12.57
C GLU A 42 -13.83 -13.43 12.14
N GLY A 43 -12.52 -13.65 11.91
CA GLY A 43 -11.97 -14.97 11.57
C GLY A 43 -12.41 -15.46 10.18
N GLU A 44 -12.84 -14.54 9.31
CA GLU A 44 -13.24 -14.85 7.95
C GLU A 44 -12.03 -15.42 7.20
N GLU A 45 -12.11 -16.70 6.81
CA GLU A 45 -11.11 -17.32 5.94
C GLU A 45 -11.12 -16.54 4.62
N THR A 46 -10.11 -15.69 4.41
CA THR A 46 -9.99 -14.94 3.16
C THR A 46 -9.53 -15.91 2.09
N PHE A 47 -10.50 -16.50 1.38
CA PHE A 47 -10.23 -17.35 0.23
C PHE A 47 -9.50 -16.53 -0.84
N GLN A 48 -8.26 -16.91 -1.12
CA GLN A 48 -7.48 -16.34 -2.20
C GLN A 48 -7.20 -17.38 -3.27
N ILE A 49 -7.17 -16.92 -4.52
CA ILE A 49 -6.41 -17.63 -5.55
C ILE A 49 -4.95 -17.51 -5.11
N LEU A 50 -4.41 -18.57 -4.52
CA LEU A 50 -2.97 -18.77 -4.47
C LEU A 50 -2.46 -18.66 -5.90
N HIS A 51 -1.74 -17.57 -6.20
CA HIS A 51 -0.80 -17.54 -7.31
C HIS A 51 0.38 -18.46 -6.94
N ASN A 52 0.11 -19.76 -6.81
CA ASN A 52 1.17 -20.75 -6.76
C ASN A 52 1.76 -20.85 -8.17
N VAL A 53 3.01 -20.42 -8.26
CA VAL A 53 3.92 -20.60 -9.40
C VAL A 53 4.14 -22.09 -9.70
N ASP A 54 3.73 -22.96 -8.78
CA ASP A 54 3.84 -24.40 -8.89
C ASP A 54 2.43 -24.96 -9.07
N GLY A 55 2.09 -25.41 -10.28
CA GLY A 55 0.74 -25.74 -10.73
C GLY A 55 0.06 -26.95 -10.06
N SER A 56 0.24 -27.18 -8.77
CA SER A 56 -0.30 -28.34 -8.04
C SER A 56 -1.60 -28.07 -7.25
N ASP A 57 -1.95 -26.83 -6.92
CA ASP A 57 -3.21 -26.51 -6.22
C ASP A 57 -4.13 -25.62 -7.06
N ARG A 58 -4.68 -26.20 -8.14
CA ARG A 58 -5.84 -25.64 -8.84
C ARG A 58 -7.13 -26.17 -8.24
N GLN A 59 -7.40 -25.86 -6.97
CA GLN A 59 -8.79 -25.84 -6.50
C GLN A 59 -9.33 -24.43 -6.68
N LEU A 60 -9.47 -24.04 -7.96
CA LEU A 60 -10.36 -22.95 -8.32
C LEU A 60 -11.74 -23.33 -7.77
N PHE A 61 -12.38 -22.43 -7.04
CA PHE A 61 -13.82 -22.49 -6.80
C PHE A 61 -14.52 -22.55 -8.16
N SER A 62 -14.68 -23.75 -8.69
CA SER A 62 -15.34 -23.98 -9.98
C SER A 62 -16.83 -24.04 -9.71
N ILE A 63 -17.39 -22.92 -9.24
CA ILE A 63 -18.83 -22.70 -9.14
C ILE A 63 -19.25 -22.20 -10.53
N PRO A 64 -19.89 -23.03 -11.37
CA PRO A 64 -20.12 -22.69 -12.77
C PRO A 64 -20.98 -21.43 -12.97
N ASP A 65 -21.82 -21.13 -11.98
CA ASP A 65 -22.74 -19.98 -11.97
C ASP A 65 -22.17 -18.75 -11.23
N ALA A 66 -20.93 -18.80 -10.76
CA ALA A 66 -20.31 -17.64 -10.11
C ALA A 66 -20.07 -16.51 -11.13
N VAL A 67 -20.19 -15.27 -10.66
CA VAL A 67 -19.96 -14.07 -11.45
C VAL A 67 -18.66 -13.39 -11.03
N VAL A 68 -17.99 -12.75 -11.98
CA VAL A 68 -16.86 -11.85 -11.69
C VAL A 68 -17.42 -10.44 -11.52
N LEU A 69 -17.33 -9.90 -10.31
CA LEU A 69 -17.66 -8.51 -10.03
C LEU A 69 -16.41 -7.65 -10.22
N VAL A 70 -16.47 -6.69 -11.15
CA VAL A 70 -15.42 -5.69 -11.35
C VAL A 70 -15.87 -4.39 -10.69
N ILE A 71 -15.06 -3.87 -9.75
CA ILE A 71 -15.29 -2.60 -9.09
C ILE A 71 -14.60 -1.51 -9.92
N VAL A 72 -15.37 -0.52 -10.37
CA VAL A 72 -14.88 0.56 -11.25
C VAL A 72 -15.09 1.92 -10.58
N GLU A 73 -14.19 2.85 -10.88
CA GLU A 73 -14.35 4.26 -10.52
C GLU A 73 -15.38 4.95 -11.44
N GLU A 74 -15.97 6.06 -10.96
CA GLU A 74 -16.99 6.80 -11.71
C GLU A 74 -16.42 7.43 -13.01
N GLU A 75 -15.19 7.93 -12.95
CA GLU A 75 -14.43 8.40 -14.12
C GLU A 75 -13.20 7.48 -14.33
N ASN A 76 -13.39 6.41 -15.10
CA ASN A 76 -12.30 5.48 -15.39
C ASN A 76 -11.45 5.98 -16.57
N GLU A 77 -10.23 6.46 -16.32
CA GLU A 77 -9.27 6.89 -17.35
C GLU A 77 -8.62 5.72 -18.11
N ASN A 78 -8.78 4.47 -17.64
CA ASN A 78 -8.12 3.26 -18.18
C ASN A 78 -9.09 2.25 -18.82
N GLN A 79 -10.27 2.69 -19.28
CA GLN A 79 -11.32 1.82 -19.87
C GLN A 79 -10.85 0.90 -21.02
N ILE A 80 -9.73 1.22 -21.68
CA ILE A 80 -9.19 0.39 -22.77
C ILE A 80 -8.69 -0.98 -22.26
N ASP A 81 -8.17 -1.04 -21.03
CA ASP A 81 -7.60 -2.26 -20.43
C ASP A 81 -8.66 -3.17 -19.77
N GLN A 82 -9.89 -2.66 -19.60
CA GLN A 82 -10.97 -3.34 -18.85
C GLN A 82 -12.13 -3.84 -19.72
N ARG A 83 -12.04 -3.72 -21.06
CA ARG A 83 -13.13 -4.14 -21.96
C ARG A 83 -13.34 -5.65 -21.87
N HIS A 84 -14.37 -6.11 -21.14
CA HIS A 84 -15.32 -7.17 -21.53
C HIS A 84 -16.41 -7.31 -20.44
N VAL A 85 -17.66 -7.04 -20.85
CA VAL A 85 -18.94 -7.25 -20.11
C VAL A 85 -19.02 -6.55 -18.74
N GLU A 86 -19.19 -5.22 -18.78
CA GLU A 86 -19.57 -4.45 -17.60
C GLU A 86 -21.09 -4.25 -17.59
N SER A 87 -21.76 -4.75 -16.56
CA SER A 87 -23.08 -4.25 -16.17
C SER A 87 -22.88 -3.26 -15.03
N THR A 88 -23.09 -1.97 -15.28
CA THR A 88 -22.97 -0.93 -14.26
C THR A 88 -24.12 -1.04 -13.27
N ILE A 89 -23.82 -1.41 -12.02
CA ILE A 89 -24.74 -1.24 -10.90
C ILE A 89 -24.37 0.09 -10.24
N THR A 90 -25.06 1.16 -10.59
CA THR A 90 -24.84 2.48 -9.97
C THR A 90 -25.50 2.51 -8.59
N LEU A 91 -24.74 2.12 -7.59
CA LEU A 91 -24.97 2.47 -6.20
C LEU A 91 -23.63 3.09 -5.80
N PHE A 92 -23.52 4.33 -5.36
CA PHE A 92 -23.39 4.61 -3.93
C PHE A 92 -23.06 6.10 -3.69
N GLN A 93 -23.33 6.56 -2.46
CA GLN A 93 -22.93 7.85 -1.89
C GLN A 93 -21.77 7.58 -0.91
N PRO A 94 -20.91 8.56 -0.54
CA PRO A 94 -19.64 8.32 0.18
C PRO A 94 -19.76 7.51 1.48
N PHE A 95 -20.85 7.67 2.25
CA PHE A 95 -21.09 6.90 3.47
C PHE A 95 -21.34 5.41 3.22
N ARG A 96 -21.73 5.04 2.00
CA ARG A 96 -22.05 3.67 1.63
C ARG A 96 -20.87 2.93 0.97
N GLU A 97 -19.82 3.62 0.51
CA GLU A 97 -18.67 2.98 -0.15
C GLU A 97 -17.87 2.12 0.83
N TRP A 98 -17.60 2.61 2.03
CA TRP A 98 -16.91 1.85 3.07
C TRP A 98 -17.76 0.67 3.59
N ASP A 99 -19.08 0.86 3.69
CA ASP A 99 -20.00 -0.24 4.03
C ASP A 99 -20.05 -1.30 2.94
N ALA A 100 -20.08 -0.90 1.67
CA ALA A 100 -20.02 -1.81 0.53
C ALA A 100 -18.67 -2.55 0.47
N ARG A 101 -17.56 -1.84 0.73
CA ARG A 101 -16.23 -2.45 0.82
C ARG A 101 -16.18 -3.49 1.94
N LEU A 102 -16.68 -3.16 3.13
CA LEU A 102 -16.74 -4.12 4.24
C LEU A 102 -17.63 -5.33 3.91
N LEU A 103 -18.76 -5.11 3.23
CA LEU A 103 -19.63 -6.19 2.77
C LEU A 103 -18.91 -7.13 1.80
N ILE A 104 -18.15 -6.59 0.84
CA ILE A 104 -17.34 -7.37 -0.09
C ILE A 104 -16.25 -8.14 0.67
N GLU A 105 -15.53 -7.49 1.59
CA GLU A 105 -14.47 -8.13 2.35
C GLU A 105 -14.96 -9.28 3.24
N ARG A 106 -16.18 -9.17 3.77
CA ARG A 106 -16.85 -10.23 4.56
C ARG A 106 -17.49 -11.33 3.73
N SER A 107 -17.59 -11.16 2.42
CA SER A 107 -18.19 -12.19 1.56
C SER A 107 -17.21 -13.33 1.28
N ASP A 108 -17.75 -14.50 0.90
CA ASP A 108 -16.96 -15.65 0.43
C ASP A 108 -16.34 -15.44 -0.97
N ALA A 109 -16.52 -14.26 -1.57
CA ALA A 109 -15.89 -13.94 -2.83
C ALA A 109 -14.36 -13.97 -2.68
N ILE A 110 -13.67 -14.34 -3.77
CA ILE A 110 -12.23 -14.16 -3.87
C ILE A 110 -11.97 -12.71 -4.24
N LYS A 111 -11.23 -12.00 -3.40
CA LYS A 111 -10.86 -10.59 -3.62
C LYS A 111 -9.51 -10.51 -4.34
N SER A 112 -9.40 -9.58 -5.29
CA SER A 112 -8.17 -9.32 -6.04
C SER A 112 -7.94 -7.81 -6.20
N PRO A 113 -7.25 -7.14 -5.25
CA PRO A 113 -6.70 -7.68 -3.99
C PRO A 113 -7.73 -7.69 -2.84
N TRP A 114 -7.48 -8.50 -1.81
CA TRP A 114 -8.15 -8.37 -0.50
C TRP A 114 -7.51 -7.24 0.33
N THR A 115 -8.19 -6.82 1.41
CA THR A 115 -7.76 -5.67 2.24
C THR A 115 -6.33 -5.78 2.78
N GLY A 116 -5.88 -6.93 3.29
CA GLY A 116 -4.52 -7.07 3.82
C GLY A 116 -3.43 -6.90 2.76
N LEU A 117 -3.66 -7.38 1.54
CA LEU A 117 -2.71 -7.15 0.43
C LEU A 117 -2.71 -5.69 -0.01
N GLN A 118 -3.86 -4.99 0.04
CA GLN A 118 -3.90 -3.55 -0.21
C GLN A 118 -3.09 -2.77 0.85
N VAL A 119 -3.28 -3.09 2.13
CA VAL A 119 -2.52 -2.49 3.25
C VAL A 119 -1.01 -2.80 3.14
N ALA A 120 -0.65 -4.02 2.74
CA ALA A 120 0.74 -4.40 2.49
C ALA A 120 1.38 -3.58 1.36
N ASN A 121 0.61 -3.13 0.36
CA ASN A 121 1.09 -2.34 -0.78
C ASN A 121 1.14 -0.83 -0.52
N THR A 122 0.86 -0.37 0.69
CA THR A 122 1.00 1.05 1.03
C THR A 122 2.46 1.50 0.97
N LYS A 123 2.65 2.82 0.76
CA LYS A 123 3.99 3.41 0.79
C LYS A 123 4.63 3.30 2.17
N LYS A 124 3.83 3.35 3.24
CA LYS A 124 4.34 3.16 4.59
C LYS A 124 4.91 1.76 4.77
N THR A 125 4.20 0.71 4.37
CA THR A 125 4.74 -0.66 4.41
C THR A 125 6.00 -0.79 3.56
N GLN A 126 6.01 -0.24 2.34
CA GLN A 126 7.21 -0.22 1.49
C GLN A 126 8.41 0.43 2.20
N GLN A 127 8.18 1.55 2.89
CA GLN A 127 9.24 2.24 3.64
C GLN A 127 9.75 1.42 4.81
N VAL A 128 8.86 0.79 5.58
CA VAL A 128 9.27 -0.06 6.72
C VAL A 128 10.01 -1.30 6.24
N LEU A 129 9.58 -1.91 5.12
CA LEU A 129 10.31 -3.01 4.48
C LEU A 129 11.72 -2.62 4.06
N ALA A 130 11.99 -1.35 3.77
CA ALA A 130 13.31 -0.85 3.41
C ALA A 130 14.22 -0.59 4.62
N GLU A 131 13.73 -0.76 5.85
CA GLU A 131 14.56 -0.67 7.06
C GLU A 131 15.40 -1.94 7.25
N ASP A 132 16.57 -1.76 7.88
CA ASP A 132 17.54 -2.84 8.11
C ASP A 132 16.91 -4.03 8.84
N GLY A 133 17.03 -5.23 8.26
CA GLY A 133 16.57 -6.48 8.88
C GLY A 133 15.09 -6.80 8.72
N VAL A 134 14.29 -5.91 8.10
CA VAL A 134 12.84 -6.13 7.99
C VAL A 134 12.50 -7.14 6.89
N VAL A 135 13.15 -7.08 5.72
CA VAL A 135 12.93 -8.04 4.61
C VAL A 135 13.25 -9.46 5.06
N GLU A 136 14.32 -9.63 5.85
CA GLU A 136 14.82 -10.91 6.35
C GLU A 136 13.83 -11.62 7.27
N ARG A 137 12.88 -10.88 7.88
CA ARG A 137 11.77 -11.47 8.64
C ARG A 137 10.82 -12.28 7.76
N PHE A 138 10.66 -11.88 6.51
CA PHE A 138 9.68 -12.45 5.57
C PHE A 138 10.34 -13.29 4.46
N VAL A 139 11.65 -13.17 4.29
CA VAL A 139 12.40 -13.86 3.24
C VAL A 139 13.48 -14.73 3.88
N GLY A 140 13.18 -16.03 4.00
CA GLY A 140 14.06 -16.98 4.70
C GLY A 140 15.41 -17.22 4.01
N ASN A 141 15.56 -16.92 2.73
CA ASN A 141 16.82 -17.03 2.00
C ASN A 141 17.58 -15.68 2.01
N PRO A 142 18.76 -15.60 2.66
CA PRO A 142 19.53 -14.35 2.73
C PRO A 142 19.92 -13.77 1.36
N ARG A 143 20.12 -14.62 0.34
CA ARG A 143 20.44 -14.14 -1.01
C ARG A 143 19.25 -13.45 -1.66
N ASP A 144 18.05 -13.98 -1.46
CA ASP A 144 16.83 -13.41 -2.02
C ASP A 144 16.46 -12.11 -1.29
N ALA A 145 16.66 -12.06 0.03
CA ALA A 145 16.51 -10.84 0.82
C ALA A 145 17.45 -9.73 0.33
N ALA A 146 18.74 -10.04 0.17
CA ALA A 146 19.73 -9.10 -0.36
C ALA A 146 19.40 -8.65 -1.80
N ALA A 147 18.92 -9.55 -2.65
CA ALA A 147 18.51 -9.22 -4.02
C ALA A 147 17.30 -8.27 -4.03
N ILE A 148 16.32 -8.46 -3.14
CA ILE A 148 15.18 -7.56 -2.99
C ILE A 148 15.63 -6.20 -2.48
N GLN A 149 16.43 -6.15 -1.41
CA GLN A 149 16.94 -4.90 -0.84
C GLN A 149 17.74 -4.08 -1.85
N ALA A 150 18.51 -4.74 -2.72
CA ALA A 150 19.27 -4.07 -3.79
C ALA A 150 18.39 -3.33 -4.81
N THR A 151 17.08 -3.60 -4.86
CA THR A 151 16.13 -2.88 -5.73
C THR A 151 15.53 -1.63 -5.08
N PHE A 152 15.71 -1.45 -3.77
CA PHE A 152 15.11 -0.32 -3.05
C PHE A 152 15.94 0.95 -3.28
N ALA A 153 15.25 2.04 -3.61
CA ALA A 153 15.81 3.37 -3.46
C ALA A 153 15.74 3.78 -1.97
N GLY A 154 16.44 4.85 -1.59
CA GLY A 154 16.32 5.38 -0.23
C GLY A 154 14.87 5.70 0.14
N LEU A 155 14.39 5.13 1.25
CA LEU A 155 13.03 5.29 1.77
C LEU A 155 13.12 5.55 3.27
N TRP A 156 12.46 6.60 3.74
CA TRP A 156 12.61 7.04 5.13
C TRP A 156 11.29 7.51 5.74
N ALA A 157 11.07 7.09 6.98
CA ALA A 157 10.10 7.70 7.87
C ALA A 157 10.53 9.13 8.24
N ILE A 158 9.56 10.05 8.34
CA ILE A 158 9.79 11.42 8.77
C ILE A 158 8.97 11.82 10.00
N ASN A 159 8.34 10.84 10.65
CA ASN A 159 7.58 10.97 11.89
C ASN A 159 8.40 10.55 13.11
N GLY A 160 8.03 11.08 14.28
CA GLY A 160 8.70 10.79 15.56
C GLY A 160 9.89 11.70 15.86
N SER A 161 10.59 11.38 16.95
CA SER A 161 11.56 12.28 17.60
C SER A 161 13.03 11.88 17.44
N HIS A 162 13.34 10.84 16.66
CA HIS A 162 14.71 10.39 16.47
C HIS A 162 15.58 11.50 15.82
N PRO A 163 16.77 11.83 16.36
CA PRO A 163 17.56 12.98 15.89
C PRO A 163 17.93 12.95 14.40
N VAL A 164 18.00 11.76 13.79
CA VAL A 164 18.29 11.57 12.36
C VAL A 164 17.17 12.17 11.49
N ILE A 165 15.91 12.11 11.92
CA ILE A 165 14.76 12.63 11.16
C ILE A 165 14.91 14.14 10.94
N GLY A 166 15.28 14.88 11.99
CA GLY A 166 15.50 16.32 11.89
C GLY A 166 16.62 16.70 10.92
N LYS A 167 17.66 15.85 10.79
CA LYS A 167 18.73 16.04 9.80
C LYS A 167 18.22 15.73 8.38
N LEU A 168 17.49 14.64 8.21
CA LEU A 168 16.91 14.22 6.94
C LEU A 168 15.94 15.28 6.38
N ILE A 169 15.04 15.81 7.21
CA ILE A 169 14.10 16.86 6.80
C ILE A 169 14.87 18.13 6.38
N LYS A 170 15.91 18.52 7.13
CA LYS A 170 16.74 19.68 6.78
C LYS A 170 17.48 19.47 5.46
N ASP A 171 18.02 18.28 5.22
CA ASP A 171 18.68 17.92 3.96
C ASP A 171 17.68 17.95 2.79
N ALA A 172 16.49 17.38 2.96
CA ALA A 172 15.43 17.39 1.95
C ALA A 172 14.96 18.81 1.59
N ILE A 173 14.87 19.71 2.57
CA ILE A 173 14.55 21.13 2.35
C ILE A 173 15.70 21.85 1.64
N ALA A 174 16.96 21.56 1.98
CA ALA A 174 18.13 22.20 1.37
C ALA A 174 18.41 21.68 -0.05
N HIS A 175 18.03 20.43 -0.34
CA HIS A 175 18.27 19.75 -1.61
C HIS A 175 16.99 19.09 -2.15
N PRO A 176 15.96 19.89 -2.49
CA PRO A 176 14.65 19.37 -2.84
C PRO A 176 14.59 18.64 -4.17
N SER A 177 15.63 18.76 -5.00
CA SER A 177 15.78 17.98 -6.22
C SER A 177 16.18 16.52 -5.99
N ARG A 178 16.65 16.16 -4.78
CA ARG A 178 17.11 14.80 -4.44
C ARG A 178 16.04 13.91 -3.83
N HIS A 179 14.89 14.47 -3.48
CA HIS A 179 13.86 13.77 -2.72
C HIS A 179 12.47 13.95 -3.34
N VAL A 180 11.56 13.06 -2.94
CA VAL A 180 10.13 13.12 -3.21
C VAL A 180 9.40 12.83 -1.90
N LEU A 181 8.47 13.69 -1.53
CA LEU A 181 7.58 13.45 -0.38
C LEU A 181 6.29 12.80 -0.89
N LYS A 182 5.93 11.65 -0.33
CA LYS A 182 4.81 10.86 -0.82
C LYS A 182 3.75 10.64 0.27
N PRO A 183 2.49 11.07 0.08
CA PRO A 183 1.38 10.69 0.95
C PRO A 183 0.94 9.24 0.70
N GLN A 184 0.06 8.69 1.52
CA GLN A 184 -0.49 7.33 1.38
C GLN A 184 -1.59 7.19 0.30
N LEU A 185 -1.44 7.89 -0.83
CA LEU A 185 -2.38 7.81 -1.96
C LEU A 185 -1.98 6.72 -2.98
N GLU A 186 -2.94 6.11 -3.65
CA GLU A 186 -2.66 5.12 -4.71
C GLU A 186 -2.29 5.78 -6.06
N GLY A 187 -1.85 4.98 -7.04
CA GLY A 187 -1.58 5.44 -8.41
C GLY A 187 -0.42 6.43 -8.59
N GLY A 188 0.33 6.75 -7.53
CA GLY A 188 1.40 7.75 -7.59
C GLY A 188 0.92 9.21 -7.59
N GLY A 189 -0.38 9.43 -7.41
CA GLY A 189 -0.98 10.75 -7.24
C GLY A 189 -0.53 11.46 -5.96
N GLY A 190 -0.55 12.79 -5.99
CA GLY A 190 -0.33 13.64 -4.80
C GLY A 190 1.11 13.69 -4.26
N ASN A 191 2.10 13.18 -4.98
CA ASN A 191 3.51 13.33 -4.59
C ASN A 191 3.95 14.81 -4.69
N PHE A 192 4.77 15.25 -3.74
CA PHE A 192 5.37 16.58 -3.74
C PHE A 192 6.83 16.50 -4.19
N TYR A 193 7.23 17.42 -5.07
CA TYR A 193 8.57 17.50 -5.67
C TYR A 193 9.14 18.91 -5.53
N GLY A 194 10.47 19.03 -5.53
CA GLY A 194 11.14 20.32 -5.60
C GLY A 194 10.71 21.27 -4.48
N GLU A 195 10.56 22.55 -4.79
CA GLU A 195 10.18 23.57 -3.80
C GLU A 195 8.83 23.27 -3.13
N ASN A 196 7.87 22.69 -3.84
CA ASN A 196 6.58 22.32 -3.25
C ASN A 196 6.73 21.28 -2.14
N MET A 197 7.69 20.35 -2.29
CA MET A 197 8.04 19.39 -1.25
C MET A 197 8.67 20.09 -0.04
N ALA A 198 9.61 21.01 -0.28
CA ALA A 198 10.29 21.74 0.78
C ALA A 198 9.32 22.61 1.58
N GLU A 199 8.43 23.35 0.91
CA GLU A 199 7.39 24.15 1.56
C GLU A 199 6.41 23.27 2.35
N LYS A 200 6.00 22.12 1.81
CA LYS A 200 5.17 21.17 2.53
C LYS A 200 5.85 20.68 3.82
N LEU A 201 7.13 20.30 3.75
CA LEU A 201 7.89 19.84 4.93
C LEU A 201 8.01 20.92 6.03
N LYS A 202 8.06 22.21 5.67
CA LYS A 202 8.15 23.31 6.64
C LYS A 202 6.87 23.51 7.46
N ILE A 203 5.71 23.19 6.87
CA ILE A 203 4.40 23.43 7.51
C ILE A 203 3.83 22.19 8.20
N LEU A 204 4.30 20.99 7.86
CA LEU A 204 3.82 19.75 8.48
C LEU A 204 4.16 19.70 9.97
N THR A 205 3.11 19.49 10.78
CA THR A 205 3.24 19.14 12.19
C THR A 205 3.90 17.77 12.36
N GLU A 206 4.37 17.46 13.56
CA GLU A 206 4.96 16.14 13.86
C GLU A 206 3.97 15.00 13.62
N GLU A 207 2.69 15.21 13.92
CA GLU A 207 1.62 14.23 13.71
C GLU A 207 1.28 14.03 12.23
N GLU A 208 1.17 15.11 11.46
CA GLU A 208 0.87 15.00 10.02
C GLU A 208 1.99 14.32 9.24
N ARG A 209 3.25 14.42 9.70
CA ARG A 209 4.37 13.68 9.08
C ARG A 209 4.17 12.17 9.09
N GLY A 210 3.35 11.64 10.01
CA GLY A 210 2.99 10.21 10.03
C GLY A 210 2.35 9.74 8.72
N ALA A 211 1.62 10.60 8.03
CA ALA A 211 0.95 10.26 6.77
C ALA A 211 1.88 10.28 5.53
N PHE A 212 3.17 10.61 5.70
CA PHE A 212 4.11 10.76 4.59
C PHE A 212 5.35 9.90 4.76
N ILE A 213 5.94 9.54 3.62
CA ILE A 213 7.31 9.02 3.55
C ILE A 213 8.16 9.96 2.70
N LEU A 214 9.46 10.01 2.99
CA LEU A 214 10.43 10.64 2.11
C LEU A 214 11.12 9.53 1.31
N MET A 215 11.25 9.75 0.00
CA MET A 215 11.95 8.83 -0.90
C MET A 215 13.04 9.57 -1.66
N GLU A 216 14.15 8.88 -1.92
CA GLU A 216 15.18 9.31 -2.86
C GLU A 216 14.57 9.49 -4.25
N ARG A 217 14.91 10.59 -4.91
CA ARG A 217 14.49 10.84 -6.28
C ARG A 217 15.38 10.07 -7.24
N ILE A 218 14.83 9.03 -7.83
CA ILE A 218 15.48 8.27 -8.90
C ILE A 218 15.69 9.20 -10.12
N GLN A 219 16.92 9.21 -10.64
CA GLN A 219 17.29 9.94 -11.86
C GLN A 219 17.45 8.95 -13.01
N PRO A 220 16.42 8.78 -13.87
CA PRO A 220 16.53 7.88 -15.01
C PRO A 220 17.54 8.44 -16.03
N LEU A 221 18.18 7.53 -16.77
CA LEU A 221 18.96 7.93 -17.93
C LEU A 221 18.03 8.58 -18.96
N VAL A 222 18.40 9.76 -19.44
CA VAL A 222 17.70 10.40 -20.56
C VAL A 222 18.13 9.64 -21.81
N ALA A 223 17.19 8.95 -22.45
CA ALA A 223 17.42 8.38 -23.77
C ALA A 223 17.51 9.53 -24.77
N GLU A 224 18.62 9.60 -25.51
CA GLU A 224 18.82 10.52 -26.64
C GLU A 224 18.03 10.09 -27.88
#